data_AF-A0A9N9S6Q4-F1
#
_entry.id   AF-A0A9N9S6Q4-F1
#
_cell.length_a   1.000
_cell.length_b   1.000
_cell.length_c   1.000
_cell.angle_alpha   90.00
_cell.angle_beta   90.00
_cell.angle_gamma   90.00
#
_symmetry.space_group_name_H-M   'P 1'
#
loop_
_entity.id
_entity.type
_entity.pdbx_description
1 polymer ?
#
loop_
_entity_poly.entity_id
_entity_poly.type
_entity_poly.pdbx_seq_one_letter_code
_entity_poly.pdbx_strand_id
1 'polypeptide(L)'
;MYLMPITSAFTSFSKFLGTKMGIRLVLLLVVGLGALYTIHLLAQDWMKIQAGSKFAARLLLGKRDLTNLSRNITKEEIEFEEKIDWDKILNRDPFSCALSLVCQLSAGAERKNDEANAIYEFITNTIDNVKVPKKLKKAYEQGQGYNKNNKNDFEKCYKNYSWCPYSADTMMKFITFNKILFG
;
A
#
# COMPACT_ATOMS: atom_id res chain seq x y z
N MET A 1 -15.79 -49.91 34.29
CA MET A 1 -14.63 -50.25 33.43
C MET A 1 -15.17 -50.84 32.13
N TYR A 2 -15.55 -50.00 31.17
CA TYR A 2 -16.07 -50.43 29.85
C TYR A 2 -14.98 -50.12 28.83
N LEU A 3 -14.23 -51.15 28.45
CA LEU A 3 -13.20 -51.11 27.43
C LEU A 3 -13.65 -52.05 26.30
N MET A 4 -13.99 -51.45 25.15
CA MET A 4 -14.01 -51.97 23.76
C MET A 4 -15.22 -51.40 22.98
N PRO A 5 -15.15 -51.23 21.64
CA PRO A 5 -14.08 -51.60 20.71
C PRO A 5 -13.68 -50.46 19.75
N ILE A 6 -12.45 -49.95 19.85
CA ILE A 6 -11.85 -49.06 18.81
C ILE A 6 -11.32 -49.90 17.62
N THR A 7 -11.27 -51.24 17.76
CA THR A 7 -10.61 -52.15 16.81
C THR A 7 -11.43 -52.51 15.57
N SER A 8 -12.76 -52.34 15.58
CA SER A 8 -13.62 -52.67 14.42
C SER A 8 -13.74 -51.53 13.40
N ALA A 9 -13.50 -50.28 13.81
CA ALA A 9 -13.50 -49.14 12.90
C ALA A 9 -12.26 -49.13 11.97
N PHE A 10 -11.11 -49.59 12.49
CA PHE A 10 -9.84 -49.59 11.76
C PHE A 10 -9.79 -50.62 10.63
N THR A 11 -10.37 -51.80 10.82
CA THR A 11 -10.37 -52.88 9.80
C THR A 11 -11.34 -52.62 8.65
N SER A 12 -12.38 -51.81 8.87
CA SER A 12 -13.28 -51.34 7.80
C SER A 12 -12.65 -50.19 6.99
N PHE A 13 -11.89 -49.31 7.65
CA PHE A 13 -11.16 -48.22 7.00
C PHE A 13 -10.04 -48.74 6.07
N SER A 14 -9.34 -49.81 6.45
CA SER A 14 -8.30 -50.43 5.61
C SER A 14 -8.84 -51.09 4.34
N LYS A 15 -10.08 -51.63 4.35
CA LYS A 15 -10.72 -52.17 3.15
C LYS A 15 -11.20 -51.08 2.19
N PHE A 16 -11.62 -49.92 2.72
CA PHE A 16 -12.01 -48.76 1.91
C PHE A 16 -10.81 -48.09 1.23
N LEU A 17 -9.65 -48.05 1.90
CA LEU A 17 -8.37 -47.54 1.39
C LEU A 17 -7.75 -48.37 0.25
N GLY A 18 -8.12 -49.66 0.10
CA GLY A 18 -7.56 -50.55 -0.93
C GLY A 18 -8.17 -50.40 -2.33
N THR A 19 -9.28 -49.67 -2.46
CA THR A 19 -9.96 -49.46 -3.74
C THR A 19 -9.45 -48.18 -4.41
N LYS A 20 -9.27 -48.17 -5.74
CA LYS A 20 -8.84 -46.96 -6.49
C LYS A 20 -9.66 -45.69 -6.19
N MET A 21 -10.92 -45.84 -5.75
CA MET A 21 -11.78 -44.75 -5.29
C MET A 21 -11.49 -44.25 -3.86
N GLY A 22 -11.07 -45.12 -2.94
CA GLY A 22 -10.77 -44.74 -1.55
C GLY A 22 -9.49 -43.94 -1.41
N ILE A 23 -8.45 -44.27 -2.19
CA ILE A 23 -7.20 -43.48 -2.25
C ILE A 23 -7.49 -42.07 -2.76
N ARG A 24 -8.37 -41.92 -3.76
CA ARG A 24 -8.80 -40.61 -4.27
C ARG A 24 -9.52 -39.79 -3.21
N LEU A 25 -10.36 -40.42 -2.39
CA LEU A 25 -11.05 -39.74 -1.29
C LEU A 25 -10.08 -39.27 -0.20
N VAL A 26 -9.09 -40.09 0.15
CA VAL A 26 -8.07 -39.69 1.14
C VAL A 26 -7.17 -38.58 0.60
N LEU A 27 -6.79 -38.62 -0.68
CA LEU A 27 -6.05 -37.52 -1.32
C LEU A 27 -6.85 -36.22 -1.35
N LEU A 28 -8.14 -36.28 -1.70
CA LEU A 28 -9.02 -35.10 -1.67
C LEU A 28 -9.19 -34.55 -0.26
N LEU A 29 -9.25 -35.41 0.75
CA LEU A 29 -9.36 -35.00 2.15
C LEU A 29 -8.06 -34.31 2.64
N VAL A 30 -6.89 -34.86 2.30
CA VAL A 30 -5.59 -34.26 2.64
C VAL A 30 -5.40 -32.91 1.94
N VAL A 31 -5.72 -32.82 0.65
CA VAL A 31 -5.64 -31.56 -0.11
C VAL A 31 -6.65 -30.53 0.41
N GLY A 32 -7.86 -30.95 0.74
CA GLY A 32 -8.89 -30.08 1.33
C GLY A 32 -8.48 -29.52 2.69
N LEU A 33 -7.92 -30.36 3.58
CA LEU A 33 -7.38 -29.90 4.87
C LEU A 33 -6.17 -28.99 4.69
N GLY A 34 -5.28 -29.28 3.73
CA GLY A 34 -4.14 -28.43 3.41
C GLY A 34 -4.56 -27.04 2.92
N ALA A 35 -5.56 -26.97 2.03
CA ALA A 35 -6.10 -25.71 1.51
C ALA A 35 -6.82 -24.89 2.60
N LEU A 36 -7.58 -25.55 3.48
CA LEU A 36 -8.23 -24.86 4.60
C LEU A 36 -7.18 -24.30 5.59
N TYR A 37 -6.08 -25.03 5.81
CA TYR A 37 -4.99 -24.60 6.69
C TYR A 37 -4.27 -23.36 6.15
N THR A 38 -3.98 -23.30 4.84
CA THR A 38 -3.36 -22.10 4.24
C THR A 38 -4.30 -20.89 4.28
N ILE A 39 -5.60 -21.08 4.04
CA ILE A 39 -6.60 -20.01 4.20
C ILE A 39 -6.67 -19.53 5.65
N HIS A 40 -6.55 -20.42 6.64
CA HIS A 40 -6.56 -20.04 8.05
C HIS A 40 -5.33 -19.23 8.44
N LEU A 41 -4.14 -19.59 7.96
CA LEU A 41 -2.92 -18.81 8.16
C LEU A 41 -3.03 -17.41 7.55
N LEU A 42 -3.59 -17.31 6.34
CA LEU A 42 -3.86 -16.02 5.71
C LEU A 42 -4.86 -15.19 6.52
N ALA A 43 -5.91 -15.81 7.06
CA ALA A 43 -6.89 -15.11 7.89
C ALA A 43 -6.30 -14.61 9.22
N GLN A 44 -5.43 -15.39 9.85
CA GLN A 44 -4.74 -14.98 11.08
C GLN A 44 -3.75 -13.85 10.83
N ASP A 45 -2.97 -13.92 9.75
CA ASP A 45 -2.01 -12.88 9.41
C ASP A 45 -2.72 -11.61 8.92
N TRP A 46 -3.86 -11.76 8.22
CA TRP A 46 -4.73 -10.64 7.87
C TRP A 46 -5.26 -9.92 9.11
N MET A 47 -5.69 -10.63 10.15
CA MET A 47 -6.13 -10.02 11.42
C MET A 47 -4.98 -9.30 12.14
N LYS A 48 -3.76 -9.84 12.09
CA LYS A 48 -2.57 -9.23 12.70
C LYS A 48 -2.14 -7.96 11.97
N ILE A 49 -2.19 -8.01 10.64
CA ILE A 49 -1.99 -6.86 9.77
C ILE A 49 -3.15 -5.88 9.95
N GLN A 50 -4.42 -6.29 10.05
CA GLN A 50 -5.56 -5.41 10.27
C GLN A 50 -5.58 -4.80 11.68
N ALA A 51 -5.07 -5.44 12.73
CA ALA A 51 -5.04 -4.82 14.05
C ALA A 51 -3.97 -3.72 14.12
N GLY A 52 -2.77 -3.99 13.58
CA GLY A 52 -1.70 -3.00 13.45
C GLY A 52 -1.99 -1.94 12.39
N SER A 53 -2.62 -2.32 11.28
CA SER A 53 -2.99 -1.43 10.19
C SER A 53 -4.33 -0.75 10.41
N LYS A 54 -5.27 -1.23 11.24
CA LYS A 54 -6.44 -0.42 11.65
C LYS A 54 -6.03 0.63 12.65
N PHE A 55 -5.07 0.38 13.54
CA PHE A 55 -4.54 1.46 14.38
C PHE A 55 -3.73 2.46 13.54
N ALA A 56 -2.79 1.98 12.72
CA ALA A 56 -2.01 2.83 11.83
C ALA A 56 -2.86 3.50 10.73
N ALA A 57 -3.89 2.84 10.17
CA ALA A 57 -4.84 3.44 9.21
C ALA A 57 -5.92 4.26 9.90
N ARG A 58 -6.27 4.05 11.17
CA ARG A 58 -7.15 4.99 11.89
C ARG A 58 -6.38 6.24 12.32
N LEU A 59 -5.06 6.13 12.51
CA LEU A 59 -4.13 7.24 12.70
C LEU A 59 -3.75 7.94 11.37
N LEU A 60 -3.60 7.21 10.25
CA LEU A 60 -3.13 7.74 8.95
C LEU A 60 -4.23 7.93 7.88
N LEU A 61 -5.35 7.23 8.00
CA LEU A 61 -6.44 7.18 7.00
C LEU A 61 -7.84 7.40 7.62
N GLY A 62 -7.95 7.48 8.95
CA GLY A 62 -9.22 7.53 9.70
C GLY A 62 -9.94 8.87 9.71
N LYS A 63 -9.35 9.91 9.09
CA LYS A 63 -10.00 11.19 8.79
C LYS A 63 -9.46 11.76 7.47
N ARG A 64 -9.69 11.08 6.36
CA ARG A 64 -9.61 11.72 5.02
C ARG A 64 -10.87 12.56 4.80
N ASP A 65 -11.07 13.56 5.65
CA ASP A 65 -12.01 14.65 5.40
C ASP A 65 -11.15 15.85 4.97
N LEU A 66 -10.88 15.92 3.66
CA LEU A 66 -10.01 16.90 3.00
C LEU A 66 -10.72 18.24 2.76
N THR A 67 -11.87 18.47 3.38
CA THR A 67 -12.69 19.66 3.10
C THR A 67 -12.20 20.92 3.80
N ASN A 68 -11.32 20.82 4.81
CA ASN A 68 -10.80 21.97 5.54
C ASN A 68 -9.37 21.73 6.07
N LEU A 69 -8.40 21.51 5.18
CA LEU A 69 -6.98 21.53 5.55
C LEU A 69 -6.49 22.99 5.70
N SER A 70 -7.09 23.70 6.66
CA SER A 70 -6.48 24.88 7.27
C SER A 70 -6.26 24.52 8.72
N ARG A 71 -5.22 23.73 8.99
CA ARG A 71 -4.83 23.34 10.34
C ARG A 71 -3.48 23.92 10.66
N ASN A 72 -3.44 24.70 11.74
CA ASN A 72 -2.23 24.93 12.52
C ASN A 72 -1.56 23.57 12.77
N ILE A 73 -0.38 23.38 12.20
CA ILE A 73 0.41 22.14 12.33
C ILE A 73 0.64 21.91 13.82
N THR A 74 0.17 20.77 14.31
CA THR A 74 0.37 20.38 15.72
C THR A 74 1.74 19.73 15.88
N LYS A 75 2.37 19.93 17.04
CA LYS A 75 3.71 19.37 17.34
C LYS A 75 3.76 17.84 17.18
N GLU A 76 2.62 17.17 17.38
CA GLU A 76 2.46 15.72 17.23
C GLU A 76 2.53 15.27 15.75
N GLU A 77 2.07 16.09 14.81
CA GLU A 77 2.16 15.79 13.37
C GLU A 77 3.62 15.87 12.89
N ILE A 78 4.38 16.87 13.36
CA ILE A 78 5.80 17.02 13.02
C ILE A 78 6.63 15.85 13.59
N GLU A 79 6.39 15.46 14.85
CA GLU A 79 7.09 14.32 15.47
C GLU A 79 6.82 13.01 14.71
N PHE A 80 5.60 12.83 14.20
CA PHE A 80 5.29 11.69 13.35
C PHE A 80 6.03 11.76 12.00
N GLU A 81 6.05 12.93 11.34
CA GLU A 81 6.72 13.11 10.05
C GLU A 81 8.24 12.90 10.16
N GLU A 82 8.86 13.28 11.28
CA GLU A 82 10.26 12.96 11.59
C GLU A 82 10.52 11.45 11.71
N LYS A 83 9.51 10.68 12.11
CA LYS A 83 9.59 9.22 12.23
C LYS A 83 9.45 8.50 10.89
N ILE A 84 9.07 9.21 9.81
CA ILE A 84 8.93 8.60 8.48
C ILE A 84 10.32 8.27 7.93
N ASP A 85 10.56 6.98 7.68
CA ASP A 85 11.75 6.49 7.00
C ASP A 85 11.62 6.70 5.49
N TRP A 86 11.93 7.92 5.04
CA TRP A 86 11.88 8.33 3.65
C TRP A 86 12.82 7.52 2.74
N ASP A 87 13.98 7.12 3.24
CA ASP A 87 14.92 6.31 2.46
C ASP A 87 14.33 4.94 2.15
N LYS A 88 13.68 4.31 3.13
CA LYS A 88 12.96 3.05 2.92
C LYS A 88 11.80 3.18 1.93
N ILE A 89 11.08 4.31 1.94
CA ILE A 89 10.00 4.58 0.98
C ILE A 89 10.58 4.71 -0.43
N LEU A 90 11.60 5.55 -0.61
CA LEU A 90 12.22 5.79 -1.92
C LEU A 90 12.92 4.55 -2.47
N ASN A 91 13.49 3.69 -1.62
CA ASN A 91 14.11 2.43 -2.04
C ASN A 91 13.10 1.38 -2.55
N ARG A 92 11.81 1.51 -2.21
CA ARG A 92 10.74 0.65 -2.75
C ARG A 92 10.30 1.07 -4.15
N ASP A 93 10.76 2.22 -4.62
CA ASP A 93 10.45 2.77 -5.94
C ASP A 93 11.70 2.77 -6.83
N PRO A 94 12.01 1.64 -7.50
CA PRO A 94 13.22 1.50 -8.31
C PRO A 94 13.21 2.42 -9.55
N PHE A 95 12.03 2.81 -10.03
CA PHE A 95 11.86 3.66 -11.21
C PHE A 95 11.81 5.15 -10.87
N SER A 96 11.90 5.51 -9.58
CA SER A 96 11.80 6.89 -9.10
C SER A 96 10.49 7.57 -9.54
N CYS A 97 9.42 6.80 -9.71
CA CYS A 97 8.10 7.32 -10.07
C CYS A 97 7.50 8.23 -9.00
N ALA A 98 7.76 7.98 -7.72
CA ALA A 98 7.37 8.86 -6.62
C ALA A 98 8.07 10.22 -6.72
N LEU A 99 9.38 10.23 -7.01
CA LEU A 99 10.13 11.47 -7.24
C LEU A 99 9.64 12.21 -8.51
N SER A 100 9.33 11.45 -9.56
CA SER A 100 8.70 12.00 -10.77
C SER A 100 7.35 12.65 -10.47
N LEU A 101 6.50 12.01 -9.66
CA LEU A 101 5.22 12.55 -9.23
C LEU A 101 5.40 13.85 -8.45
N VAL A 102 6.31 13.88 -7.47
CA VAL A 102 6.61 15.10 -6.69
C VAL A 102 7.02 16.25 -7.60
N CYS A 103 7.91 16.00 -8.57
CA CYS A 103 8.30 17.01 -9.56
C CYS A 103 7.11 17.48 -10.40
N GLN A 104 6.30 16.55 -10.90
CA GLN A 104 5.16 16.88 -11.76
C GLN A 104 4.09 17.71 -11.01
N LEU A 105 3.76 17.32 -9.77
CA LEU A 105 2.80 18.04 -8.93
C LEU A 105 3.30 19.45 -8.59
N SER A 106 4.57 19.59 -8.19
CA SER A 106 5.17 20.92 -7.93
C SER A 106 5.32 21.78 -9.18
N ALA A 107 5.47 21.16 -10.36
CA ALA A 107 5.40 21.85 -11.65
C ALA A 107 3.97 22.27 -12.07
N GLY A 108 2.94 21.89 -11.30
CA GLY A 108 1.55 22.25 -11.55
C GLY A 108 0.74 21.21 -12.34
N ALA A 109 1.17 19.95 -12.39
CA ALA A 109 0.32 18.87 -12.87
C ALA A 109 -0.89 18.66 -11.92
N GLU A 110 -2.00 18.18 -12.46
CA GLU A 110 -3.17 17.74 -11.67
C GLU A 110 -3.79 18.80 -10.71
N ARG A 111 -3.63 20.11 -10.96
CA ARG A 111 -4.20 21.18 -10.10
C ARG A 111 -5.72 21.09 -9.82
N LYS A 112 -6.46 20.41 -10.69
CA LYS A 112 -7.91 20.22 -10.56
C LYS A 112 -8.30 19.01 -9.71
N ASN A 113 -7.33 18.21 -9.29
CA ASN A 113 -7.53 16.99 -8.52
C ASN A 113 -7.23 17.26 -7.05
N ASP A 114 -8.26 17.15 -6.20
CA ASP A 114 -8.17 17.48 -4.77
C ASP A 114 -7.18 16.54 -4.05
N GLU A 115 -7.13 15.27 -4.42
CA GLU A 115 -6.15 14.34 -3.86
C GLU A 115 -4.71 14.68 -4.26
N ALA A 116 -4.50 15.16 -5.48
CA ALA A 116 -3.19 15.60 -5.94
C ALA A 116 -2.73 16.86 -5.17
N ASN A 117 -3.65 17.79 -4.93
CA ASN A 117 -3.40 18.99 -4.12
C ASN A 117 -3.06 18.62 -2.67
N ALA A 118 -3.77 17.66 -2.07
CA ALA A 118 -3.48 17.17 -0.73
C ALA A 118 -2.09 16.52 -0.61
N ILE A 119 -1.68 15.75 -1.62
CA ILE A 119 -0.33 15.16 -1.68
C ILE A 119 0.72 16.25 -1.81
N TYR A 120 0.49 17.24 -2.67
CA TYR A 120 1.40 18.38 -2.85
C TYR A 120 1.56 19.20 -1.57
N GLU A 121 0.46 19.49 -0.86
CA GLU A 121 0.47 20.22 0.40
C GLU A 121 1.22 19.46 1.49
N PHE A 122 0.95 18.16 1.63
CA PHE A 122 1.68 17.29 2.55
C PHE A 122 3.20 17.32 2.28
N ILE A 123 3.61 17.13 1.03
CA ILE A 123 5.03 17.15 0.66
C ILE A 123 5.66 18.52 0.95
N THR A 124 4.96 19.61 0.66
CA THR A 124 5.44 20.97 0.93
C THR A 124 5.68 21.15 2.42
N ASN A 125 4.70 20.79 3.25
CA ASN A 125 4.82 20.89 4.71
C ASN A 125 5.96 20.03 5.27
N THR A 126 6.11 18.79 4.80
CA THR A 126 7.22 17.93 5.25
C THR A 126 8.57 18.51 4.85
N ILE A 127 8.73 19.02 3.63
CA ILE A 127 10.02 19.59 3.18
C ILE A 127 10.41 20.83 3.99
N ASP A 128 9.43 21.65 4.38
CA ASP A 128 9.66 22.89 5.11
C ASP A 128 9.94 22.66 6.60
N ASN A 129 9.33 21.63 7.20
CA ASN A 129 9.39 21.40 8.65
C ASN A 129 10.30 20.24 9.06
N VAL A 130 10.58 19.29 8.16
CA VAL A 130 11.28 18.04 8.48
C VAL A 130 12.49 17.81 7.57
N LYS A 131 13.51 17.14 8.11
CA LYS A 131 14.70 16.77 7.35
C LYS A 131 14.40 15.60 6.40
N VAL A 132 14.18 15.92 5.13
CA VAL A 132 13.96 14.92 4.06
C VAL A 132 15.25 14.54 3.31
N PRO A 133 15.28 13.39 2.61
CA PRO A 133 16.38 13.02 1.74
C PRO A 133 16.59 14.03 0.61
N LYS A 134 17.86 14.24 0.22
CA LYS A 134 18.25 15.19 -0.83
C LYS A 134 17.55 14.94 -2.17
N LYS A 135 17.28 13.67 -2.50
CA LYS A 135 16.59 13.27 -3.74
C LYS A 135 15.16 13.83 -3.79
N LEU A 136 14.44 13.75 -2.67
CA LEU A 136 13.05 14.24 -2.56
C LEU A 136 13.02 15.77 -2.66
N LYS A 137 13.85 16.45 -1.87
CA LYS A 137 13.97 17.91 -1.91
C LYS A 137 14.32 18.42 -3.31
N LYS A 138 15.28 17.76 -3.98
CA LYS A 138 15.67 18.10 -5.35
C LYS A 138 14.52 17.92 -6.34
N ALA A 139 13.73 16.87 -6.23
CA ALA A 139 12.58 16.63 -7.11
C ALA A 139 11.54 17.76 -6.98
N TYR A 140 11.25 18.16 -5.74
CA TYR A 140 10.33 19.25 -5.44
C TYR A 140 10.82 20.60 -5.96
N GLU A 141 12.07 20.97 -5.67
CA GLU A 141 12.67 22.24 -6.12
C GLU A 141 12.72 22.34 -7.65
N GLN A 142 13.01 21.22 -8.33
CA GLN A 142 13.01 21.17 -9.79
C GLN A 142 11.62 21.44 -10.37
N GLY A 143 10.58 20.82 -9.82
CA GLY A 143 9.21 21.04 -10.28
C GLY A 143 8.76 22.48 -10.03
N GLN A 144 9.05 23.04 -8.85
CA GLN A 144 8.80 24.47 -8.58
C GLN A 144 9.51 25.38 -9.58
N GLY A 145 10.76 25.07 -9.96
CA GLY A 145 11.50 25.82 -10.98
C GLY A 145 10.90 25.71 -12.40
N TYR A 146 10.12 24.67 -12.67
CA TYR A 146 9.41 24.50 -13.94
C TYR A 146 8.04 25.16 -13.97
N ASN A 147 7.41 25.39 -12.81
CA ASN A 147 6.09 25.98 -12.66
C ASN A 147 6.04 27.45 -13.16
N LYS A 148 6.02 27.66 -14.48
CA LYS A 148 5.92 28.98 -15.13
C LYS A 148 4.48 29.29 -15.56
N ASN A 149 3.50 28.72 -14.88
CA ASN A 149 2.07 28.81 -15.19
C ASN A 149 1.66 28.30 -16.59
N ASN A 150 2.51 27.54 -17.30
CA ASN A 150 2.08 26.87 -18.52
C ASN A 150 1.54 25.49 -18.21
N LYS A 151 0.51 25.09 -18.95
CA LYS A 151 -0.19 23.81 -18.74
C LYS A 151 0.72 22.59 -18.88
N ASN A 152 1.80 22.66 -19.65
CA ASN A 152 2.67 21.52 -19.98
C ASN A 152 4.06 21.59 -19.32
N ASP A 153 4.25 22.49 -18.36
CA ASP A 153 5.57 22.66 -17.73
C ASP A 153 6.03 21.42 -16.95
N PHE A 154 5.10 20.61 -16.46
CA PHE A 154 5.36 19.33 -15.80
C PHE A 154 6.04 18.30 -16.72
N GLU A 155 5.95 18.44 -18.05
CA GLU A 155 6.58 17.50 -18.99
C GLU A 155 8.11 17.50 -18.88
N LYS A 156 8.70 18.60 -18.39
CA LYS A 156 10.14 18.71 -18.14
C LYS A 156 10.60 17.72 -17.06
N CYS A 157 9.72 17.31 -16.15
CA CYS A 157 10.03 16.31 -15.14
C CYS A 157 10.32 14.93 -15.74
N TYR A 158 9.66 14.55 -16.84
CA TYR A 158 9.93 13.25 -17.50
C TYR A 158 11.36 13.12 -18.00
N LYS A 159 12.01 14.24 -18.38
CA LYS A 159 13.41 14.23 -18.80
C LYS A 159 14.36 13.89 -17.66
N ASN A 160 14.04 14.33 -16.43
CA ASN A 160 14.85 14.06 -15.25
C ASN A 160 14.58 12.66 -14.66
N TYR A 161 13.38 12.11 -14.92
CA TYR A 161 12.93 10.82 -14.41
C TYR A 161 12.50 9.88 -15.56
N SER A 162 13.41 9.67 -16.52
CA SER A 162 13.15 8.92 -17.76
C SER A 162 12.76 7.45 -17.57
N TRP A 163 13.08 6.88 -16.41
CA TRP A 163 12.79 5.49 -16.06
C TRP A 163 11.36 5.27 -15.59
N CYS A 164 10.65 6.35 -15.23
CA CYS A 164 9.25 6.24 -14.85
C CYS A 164 8.35 6.35 -16.09
N PRO A 165 7.59 5.30 -16.46
CA PRO A 165 6.75 5.32 -17.65
C PRO A 165 5.41 6.02 -17.44
N TYR A 166 5.11 6.49 -16.22
CA TYR A 166 3.79 6.97 -15.84
C TYR A 166 3.74 8.50 -15.69
N SER A 167 2.64 9.08 -16.15
CA SER A 167 2.29 10.48 -15.87
C SER A 167 1.66 10.64 -14.49
N ALA A 168 1.67 11.87 -13.97
CA ALA A 168 0.96 12.22 -12.74
C ALA A 168 -0.53 11.83 -12.83
N ASP A 169 -1.20 12.13 -13.95
CA ASP A 169 -2.57 11.68 -14.24
C ASP A 169 -2.75 10.17 -14.05
N THR A 170 -1.84 9.36 -14.63
CA THR A 170 -1.90 7.90 -14.52
C THR A 170 -1.69 7.42 -13.09
N MET A 171 -0.72 7.99 -12.38
CA MET A 171 -0.45 7.65 -10.98
C MET A 171 -1.62 8.02 -10.07
N MET A 172 -2.21 9.20 -10.25
CA MET A 172 -3.37 9.63 -9.49
C MET A 172 -4.58 8.73 -9.75
N LYS A 173 -4.80 8.31 -11.00
CA LYS A 173 -5.84 7.30 -11.33
C LYS A 173 -5.64 6.00 -10.56
N PHE A 174 -4.41 5.49 -10.44
CA PHE A 174 -4.14 4.30 -9.63
C PHE A 174 -4.44 4.51 -8.15
N ILE A 175 -4.10 5.68 -7.60
CA ILE A 175 -4.40 6.01 -6.20
C ILE A 175 -5.91 6.07 -5.97
N THR A 176 -6.66 6.75 -6.85
CA THR A 176 -8.12 6.84 -6.80
C THR A 176 -8.79 5.48 -6.99
N PHE A 177 -8.27 4.65 -7.90
CA PHE A 177 -8.82 3.31 -8.14
C PHE A 177 -8.65 2.39 -6.93
N ASN A 178 -7.49 2.42 -6.26
CA ASN A 178 -7.27 1.65 -5.03
C ASN A 178 -8.21 2.10 -3.89
N LYS A 179 -8.53 3.40 -3.80
CA LYS A 179 -9.52 3.90 -2.84
C LYS A 179 -10.90 3.32 -3.08
N ILE A 180 -11.31 3.10 -4.34
CA ILE A 180 -12.61 2.51 -4.68
C ILE A 180 -12.64 1.01 -4.38
N LEU A 181 -11.53 0.30 -4.59
CA LEU A 181 -11.47 -1.16 -4.39
C LEU A 181 -11.31 -1.58 -2.94
N PHE A 182 -10.63 -0.77 -2.12
CA PHE A 182 -10.24 -1.15 -0.75
C PHE A 182 -10.70 -0.15 0.32
N GLY A 183 -11.44 0.90 -0.07
CA GLY A 183 -11.98 1.94 0.81
C GLY A 183 -13.48 1.82 0.99
#